data_AF-A0A345P3F4-F1
#
_entry.id   AF-A0A345P3F4-F1
#
_cell.length_a   1.000
_cell.length_b   1.000
_cell.length_c   1.000
_cell.angle_alpha   90.00
_cell.angle_beta   90.00
_cell.angle_gamma   90.00
#
_symmetry.space_group_name_H-M   'P 1'
#
loop_
_entity.id
_entity.type
_entity.pdbx_description
1 polymer ?
#
loop_
_entity_poly.entity_id
_entity_poly.type
_entity_poly.pdbx_seq_one_letter_code
_entity_poly.pdbx_strand_id
1 'polypeptide(L)'
;MRSPQFLLQYLQRTLIWQIFKNHKRLVSGIALGLMTLSFLTAYFISPYWAVCKLEQDLYSQDTHKLQEKIPKPLLAHLAINTHPDHQWQGAGKNYLKHILPKLYGDIDPYAWLSVQAQVLNKERHHQYYQHYFNHYALELGENRDQLRFELVRDHIVNWRVERICYPSPQPDRVSNRCPSSNR
;
A
#
# COMPACT_ATOMS: atom_id res chain seq x y z
N MET A 1 -14.97 55.87 -50.12
CA MET A 1 -15.91 55.71 -49.00
C MET A 1 -16.23 54.22 -48.86
N ARG A 2 -15.97 53.59 -47.70
CA ARG A 2 -16.29 52.17 -47.48
C ARG A 2 -17.79 52.05 -47.14
N SER A 3 -18.47 51.10 -47.77
CA SER A 3 -19.91 50.86 -47.61
C SER A 3 -20.24 50.50 -46.15
N PRO A 4 -21.32 51.05 -45.55
CA PRO A 4 -21.76 50.73 -44.19
C PRO A 4 -22.04 49.24 -43.97
N GLN A 5 -22.34 48.50 -45.04
CA GLN A 5 -22.51 47.04 -45.00
C GLN A 5 -21.22 46.30 -44.59
N PHE A 6 -20.05 46.86 -44.92
CA PHE A 6 -18.76 46.26 -44.59
C PHE A 6 -18.44 46.36 -43.09
N LEU A 7 -18.83 47.46 -42.45
CA LEU A 7 -18.69 47.64 -41.00
C LEU A 7 -19.60 46.68 -40.22
N LEU A 8 -20.81 46.45 -40.72
CA LEU A 8 -21.80 45.58 -40.08
C LEU A 8 -21.37 44.10 -40.15
N GLN A 9 -20.84 43.65 -41.30
CA GLN A 9 -20.28 42.30 -41.44
C GLN A 9 -19.01 42.10 -40.57
N TYR A 10 -18.17 43.14 -40.44
CA TYR A 10 -16.98 43.08 -39.60
C TYR A 10 -17.36 42.94 -38.11
N LEU A 11 -18.33 43.73 -37.63
CA LEU A 11 -18.82 43.68 -36.25
C LEU A 11 -19.52 42.35 -35.93
N GLN A 12 -20.29 41.78 -36.86
CA GLN A 12 -20.87 40.45 -36.68
C GLN A 12 -19.78 39.37 -36.55
N ARG A 13 -18.74 39.42 -37.38
CA ARG A 13 -17.62 38.47 -37.31
C ARG A 13 -16.84 38.57 -36.00
N THR A 14 -16.57 39.79 -35.52
CA THR A 14 -15.83 39.98 -34.26
C THR A 14 -16.64 39.54 -33.04
N LEU A 15 -17.95 39.82 -33.00
CA LEU A 15 -18.85 39.35 -31.94
C LEU A 15 -18.95 37.82 -31.91
N ILE A 16 -19.19 37.17 -33.05
CA ILE A 16 -19.25 35.71 -33.14
C ILE A 16 -17.93 35.08 -32.68
N TRP A 17 -16.80 35.65 -33.09
CA TRP A 17 -15.49 35.16 -32.69
C TRP A 17 -15.21 35.35 -31.19
N GLN A 18 -15.64 36.47 -30.60
CA GLN A 18 -15.55 36.70 -29.16
C GLN A 18 -16.43 35.74 -28.35
N ILE A 19 -17.69 35.51 -28.77
CA ILE A 19 -18.59 34.54 -28.13
C ILE A 19 -17.98 33.13 -28.17
N PHE A 20 -17.46 32.72 -29.33
CA PHE A 20 -16.84 31.41 -29.48
C PHE A 20 -15.55 31.27 -28.64
N LYS A 21 -14.72 32.32 -28.57
CA LYS A 21 -13.51 32.33 -27.73
C LYS A 21 -13.85 32.24 -26.24
N ASN A 22 -14.90 32.93 -25.80
CA ASN A 22 -15.36 32.89 -24.42
C ASN A 22 -15.95 31.52 -24.07
N HIS A 23 -16.74 30.91 -24.95
CA HIS A 23 -17.23 29.55 -24.78
C HIS A 23 -16.09 28.53 -24.69
N LYS A 24 -15.08 28.60 -25.56
CA LYS A 24 -13.91 27.72 -25.51
C LYS A 24 -13.13 27.84 -24.20
N ARG A 25 -12.95 29.07 -23.69
CA ARG A 25 -12.28 29.29 -22.39
C ARG A 25 -13.08 28.72 -21.24
N LEU A 26 -14.40 28.91 -21.25
CA LEU A 26 -15.29 28.39 -20.22
C LEU A 26 -15.32 26.85 -20.22
N VAL A 27 -15.46 26.22 -21.38
CA VAL A 27 -15.43 24.76 -21.52
C VAL A 27 -14.08 24.18 -21.10
N SER A 28 -12.97 24.80 -21.52
CA SER A 28 -11.63 24.38 -21.09
C SER A 28 -11.43 24.50 -19.58
N GLY A 29 -11.90 25.60 -18.97
CA GLY A 29 -11.85 25.82 -17.53
C GLY A 29 -12.65 24.77 -16.75
N ILE A 30 -13.86 24.45 -17.19
CA ILE A 30 -14.68 23.40 -16.58
C ILE A 30 -14.01 22.03 -16.74
N ALA A 31 -13.49 21.70 -17.93
CA ALA A 31 -12.81 20.44 -18.18
C ALA A 31 -11.58 20.27 -17.28
N LEU A 32 -10.76 21.33 -17.13
CA LEU A 32 -9.63 21.34 -16.21
C LEU A 32 -10.08 21.16 -14.76
N GLY A 33 -11.13 21.88 -14.32
CA GLY A 33 -11.69 21.75 -12.98
C GLY A 33 -12.22 20.34 -12.67
N LEU A 34 -12.87 19.70 -13.64
CA LEU A 34 -13.34 18.31 -13.51
C LEU A 34 -12.17 17.33 -13.48
N MET A 35 -11.13 17.55 -14.28
CA MET A 35 -9.93 16.71 -14.23
C MET A 35 -9.23 16.84 -12.88
N THR A 36 -8.99 18.06 -12.38
CA THR A 36 -8.34 18.24 -11.08
C THR A 36 -9.17 17.64 -9.95
N LEU A 37 -10.49 17.80 -9.97
CA LEU A 37 -11.38 17.18 -8.98
C LEU A 37 -11.33 15.65 -9.05
N SER A 38 -11.29 15.08 -10.25
CA SER A 38 -11.17 13.62 -10.46
C SER A 38 -9.82 13.09 -9.95
N PHE A 39 -8.74 13.81 -10.20
CA PHE A 39 -7.41 13.46 -9.67
C PHE A 39 -7.35 13.56 -8.15
N LEU A 40 -7.90 14.63 -7.56
CA LEU A 40 -7.94 14.81 -6.11
C LEU A 40 -8.75 13.70 -5.45
N THR A 41 -9.93 13.39 -5.97
CA THR A 41 -10.77 12.31 -5.43
C THR A 41 -10.08 10.95 -5.53
N ALA A 42 -9.44 10.64 -6.67
CA ALA A 42 -8.64 9.42 -6.82
C ALA A 42 -7.47 9.36 -5.83
N TYR A 43 -6.81 10.49 -5.58
CA TYR A 43 -5.70 10.59 -4.62
C TYR A 43 -6.16 10.33 -3.18
N PHE A 44 -7.28 10.93 -2.75
CA PHE A 44 -7.84 10.72 -1.40
C PHE A 44 -8.38 9.29 -1.17
N ILE A 45 -8.89 8.65 -2.23
CA ILE A 45 -9.40 7.28 -2.19
C ILE A 45 -8.26 6.24 -2.28
N SER A 46 -7.08 6.66 -2.73
CA SER A 46 -5.93 5.79 -2.89
C SER A 46 -5.43 5.23 -1.55
N PRO A 47 -4.80 4.04 -1.54
CA PRO A 47 -4.21 3.46 -0.34
C PRO A 47 -2.94 4.19 0.11
N TYR A 48 -2.46 5.19 -0.63
CA TYR A 48 -1.20 5.88 -0.40
C TYR A 48 -1.04 6.36 1.06
N TRP A 49 -2.05 7.05 1.58
CA TRP A 49 -2.02 7.57 2.96
C TRP A 49 -2.02 6.45 4.01
N ALA A 50 -2.75 5.37 3.76
CA ALA A 50 -2.79 4.22 4.66
C ALA A 50 -1.44 3.51 4.71
N VAL A 51 -0.78 3.37 3.56
CA VAL A 51 0.55 2.80 3.42
C VAL A 51 1.59 3.66 4.13
N CYS A 52 1.63 4.98 3.87
CA CYS A 52 2.57 5.88 4.56
C CYS A 52 2.39 5.83 6.08
N LYS A 53 1.14 5.80 6.57
CA LYS A 53 0.87 5.72 8.01
C LYS A 53 1.27 4.35 8.58
N LEU A 54 1.09 3.26 7.83
CA LEU A 54 1.51 1.92 8.24
C LEU A 54 3.04 1.82 8.34
N GLU A 55 3.75 2.32 7.32
CA GLU A 55 5.22 2.40 7.31
C GLU A 55 5.75 3.21 8.49
N GLN A 56 5.16 4.40 8.73
CA GLN A 56 5.56 5.23 9.86
C GLN A 56 5.38 4.50 11.20
N ASP A 57 4.25 3.82 11.39
CA ASP A 57 4.00 3.08 12.64
C ASP A 57 4.96 1.90 12.78
N LEU A 58 5.24 1.16 11.70
CA LEU A 58 6.23 0.08 11.68
C LEU A 58 7.64 0.56 12.06
N TYR A 59 8.04 1.75 11.62
CA TYR A 59 9.37 2.31 11.90
C TYR A 59 9.47 3.05 13.24
N SER A 60 8.35 3.46 13.82
CA SER A 60 8.33 4.21 15.08
C SER A 60 8.67 3.39 16.33
N GLN A 61 8.73 2.05 16.23
CA GLN A 61 8.88 1.09 17.35
C GLN A 61 7.79 1.20 18.43
N ASP A 62 6.72 1.95 18.17
CA ASP A 62 5.59 2.12 19.08
C ASP A 62 4.60 0.97 18.88
N THR A 63 4.79 -0.11 19.66
CA THR A 63 3.97 -1.33 19.55
C THR A 63 2.50 -1.10 19.87
N HIS A 64 2.15 -0.05 20.63
CA HIS A 64 0.75 0.29 20.92
C HIS A 64 -0.01 0.75 19.68
N LYS A 65 0.63 1.55 18.80
CA LYS A 65 0.00 1.99 17.54
C LYS A 65 -0.21 0.83 16.57
N LEU A 66 0.73 -0.11 16.53
CA LEU A 66 0.61 -1.32 15.73
C LEU A 66 -0.49 -2.24 16.27
N GLN A 67 -0.66 -2.33 17.59
CA GLN A 67 -1.75 -3.09 18.23
C GLN A 67 -3.13 -2.58 17.86
N GLU A 68 -3.31 -1.26 17.74
CA GLU A 68 -4.59 -0.66 17.35
C GLU A 68 -4.95 -0.96 15.89
N LYS A 69 -3.95 -1.02 15.00
CA LYS A 69 -4.16 -1.17 13.56
C LYS A 69 -4.13 -2.61 13.06
N ILE A 70 -3.32 -3.46 13.67
CA ILE A 70 -3.10 -4.84 13.26
C ILE A 70 -3.71 -5.76 14.32
N PRO A 71 -4.84 -6.41 14.02
CA PRO A 71 -5.43 -7.38 14.92
C PRO A 71 -4.44 -8.49 15.28
N LYS A 72 -4.32 -8.81 16.58
CA LYS A 72 -3.50 -9.93 17.08
C LYS A 72 -3.68 -11.25 16.29
N PRO A 73 -4.88 -11.64 15.85
CA PRO A 73 -5.06 -12.86 15.06
C PRO A 73 -4.25 -12.90 13.76
N LEU A 74 -3.98 -11.75 13.14
CA LEU A 74 -3.17 -11.68 11.91
C LEU A 74 -1.69 -11.99 12.17
N LEU A 75 -1.23 -11.77 13.41
CA LEU A 75 0.15 -11.98 13.83
C LEU A 75 0.38 -13.38 14.43
N ALA A 76 -0.68 -14.05 14.88
CA ALA A 76 -0.59 -15.37 15.51
C ALA A 76 0.10 -16.41 14.61
N HIS A 77 -0.08 -16.31 13.29
CA HIS A 77 0.54 -17.21 12.32
C HIS A 77 2.03 -16.94 12.08
N LEU A 78 2.52 -15.72 12.38
CA LEU A 78 3.94 -15.37 12.24
C LEU A 78 4.78 -15.93 13.39
N ALA A 79 4.23 -15.94 14.61
CA ALA A 79 4.87 -16.54 15.78
C ALA A 79 5.03 -18.07 15.67
N ILE A 80 4.13 -18.74 14.94
CA ILE A 80 4.18 -20.20 14.74
C ILE A 80 5.22 -20.60 13.68
N ASN A 81 5.50 -19.73 12.70
CA ASN A 81 6.39 -20.00 11.57
C ASN A 81 7.84 -19.50 11.77
N THR A 82 8.11 -18.79 12.87
CA THR A 82 9.47 -18.46 13.34
C THR A 82 10.11 -19.60 14.13
N HIS A 83 9.52 -20.80 14.12
CA HIS A 83 10.24 -22.04 14.38
C HIS A 83 10.95 -22.47 13.09
N PRO A 84 12.22 -22.10 12.87
CA PRO A 84 13.01 -22.85 11.93
C PRO A 84 13.10 -24.28 12.45
N ASP A 85 12.47 -25.24 11.76
CA ASP A 85 12.98 -26.62 11.72
C ASP A 85 14.32 -26.60 10.95
N HIS A 86 15.23 -25.70 11.32
CA HIS A 86 16.62 -25.80 10.95
C HIS A 86 17.07 -27.12 11.56
N GLN A 87 17.59 -28.00 10.72
CA GLN A 87 18.36 -29.14 11.18
C GLN A 87 19.63 -28.59 11.82
N TRP A 88 19.51 -28.06 13.04
CA TRP A 88 20.64 -27.56 13.81
C TRP A 88 21.59 -28.74 14.01
N GLN A 89 22.73 -28.73 13.31
CA GLN A 89 23.78 -29.73 13.45
C GLN A 89 24.85 -29.16 14.38
N GLY A 90 25.22 -29.88 15.44
CA GLY A 90 26.29 -29.49 16.37
C GLY A 90 25.93 -29.64 17.85
N ALA A 91 26.92 -29.40 18.71
CA ALA A 91 26.88 -29.64 20.16
C ALA A 91 25.82 -28.80 20.92
N GLY A 92 25.22 -27.79 20.28
CA GLY A 92 24.19 -26.92 20.88
C GLY A 92 22.74 -27.27 20.53
N LYS A 93 22.49 -28.29 19.68
CA LYS A 93 21.14 -28.59 19.14
C LYS A 93 20.09 -28.81 20.23
N ASN A 94 20.40 -29.64 21.22
CA ASN A 94 19.43 -30.03 22.24
C ASN A 94 19.10 -28.88 23.20
N TYR A 95 20.09 -28.02 23.47
CA TYR A 95 19.94 -26.81 24.26
C TYR A 95 19.06 -25.78 23.52
N LEU A 96 19.40 -25.49 22.25
CA LEU A 96 18.63 -24.60 21.39
C LEU A 96 17.19 -25.10 21.21
N LYS A 97 16.97 -26.41 21.03
CA LYS A 97 15.62 -27.00 20.93
C LYS A 97 14.75 -26.74 22.17
N HIS A 98 15.34 -26.65 23.36
CA HIS A 98 14.60 -26.39 24.61
C HIS A 98 14.41 -24.91 24.91
N ILE A 99 15.33 -24.06 24.46
CA ILE A 99 15.34 -22.63 24.81
C ILE A 99 14.69 -21.77 23.74
N LEU A 100 14.81 -22.12 22.46
CA LEU A 100 14.12 -21.40 21.39
C LEU A 100 12.61 -21.30 21.66
N PRO A 101 11.88 -22.38 21.97
CA PRO A 101 10.44 -22.26 22.20
C PRO A 101 10.08 -21.34 23.37
N LYS A 102 10.93 -21.27 24.40
CA LYS A 102 10.74 -20.36 25.53
C LYS A 102 11.04 -18.91 25.14
N LEU A 103 12.12 -18.68 24.38
CA LEU A 103 12.44 -17.35 23.85
C LEU A 103 11.35 -16.84 22.91
N TYR A 104 10.86 -17.68 21.99
CA TYR A 104 9.80 -17.29 21.05
C TYR A 104 8.42 -17.19 21.71
N GLY A 105 8.16 -17.90 22.80
CA GLY A 105 6.94 -17.77 23.59
C GLY A 105 6.79 -16.40 24.28
N ASP A 106 7.92 -15.73 24.56
CA ASP A 106 7.97 -14.46 25.28
C ASP A 106 8.17 -13.22 24.37
N ILE A 107 8.36 -13.42 23.05
CA ILE A 107 8.54 -12.29 22.12
C ILE A 107 7.18 -11.66 21.79
N ASP A 108 7.06 -10.36 22.07
CA ASP A 108 5.93 -9.56 21.60
C ASP A 108 5.90 -9.57 20.06
N PRO A 109 4.85 -10.12 19.42
CA PRO A 109 4.77 -10.22 17.96
C PRO A 109 4.81 -8.86 17.27
N TYR A 110 4.37 -7.79 17.94
CA TYR A 110 4.42 -6.43 17.41
C TYR A 110 5.84 -5.88 17.41
N ALA A 111 6.60 -6.16 18.48
CA ALA A 111 8.01 -5.81 18.55
C ALA A 111 8.81 -6.55 17.47
N TRP A 112 8.58 -7.86 17.32
CA TRP A 112 9.19 -8.64 16.24
C TRP A 112 8.90 -8.05 14.85
N LEU A 113 7.64 -7.71 14.57
CA LEU A 113 7.23 -7.13 13.29
C LEU A 113 7.96 -5.80 13.00
N SER A 114 8.04 -4.91 14.00
CA SER A 114 8.74 -3.63 13.86
C SER A 114 10.23 -3.81 13.57
N VAL A 115 10.90 -4.74 14.27
CA VAL A 115 12.31 -5.07 14.05
C VAL A 115 12.52 -5.65 12.66
N GLN A 116 11.68 -6.60 12.24
CA GLN A 116 11.78 -7.20 10.92
C GLN A 116 11.57 -6.16 9.82
N ALA A 117 10.58 -5.27 9.98
CA ALA A 117 10.34 -4.18 9.04
C ALA A 117 11.56 -3.24 8.94
N GLN A 118 12.21 -2.89 10.07
CA GLN A 118 13.41 -2.05 10.05
C GLN A 118 14.61 -2.71 9.35
N VAL A 119 14.78 -4.03 9.52
CA VAL A 119 15.82 -4.79 8.82
C VAL A 119 15.57 -4.76 7.32
N LEU A 120 14.32 -4.97 6.89
CA LEU A 120 13.91 -5.04 5.48
C LEU A 120 13.74 -3.66 4.81
N ASN A 121 13.65 -2.56 5.57
CA ASN A 121 13.54 -1.19 5.06
C ASN A 121 14.76 -0.74 4.22
N LYS A 122 15.90 -1.42 4.37
CA LYS A 122 17.08 -1.14 3.52
C LYS A 122 16.89 -1.61 2.08
N GLU A 123 15.88 -2.42 1.82
CA GLU A 123 15.59 -3.05 0.54
C GLU A 123 14.36 -2.42 -0.12
N ARG A 124 14.16 -2.69 -1.41
CA ARG A 124 13.14 -2.01 -2.23
C ARG A 124 11.73 -2.25 -1.68
N HIS A 125 10.93 -1.18 -1.65
CA HIS A 125 9.49 -1.26 -1.42
C HIS A 125 8.78 -1.54 -2.74
N HIS A 126 8.01 -2.63 -2.81
CA HIS A 126 7.12 -2.89 -3.94
C HIS A 126 5.69 -2.65 -3.52
N GLN A 127 4.98 -1.82 -4.29
CA GLN A 127 3.64 -1.39 -3.99
C GLN A 127 2.76 -1.54 -5.23
N TYR A 128 1.68 -2.30 -5.13
CA TYR A 128 0.82 -2.56 -6.28
C TYR A 128 -0.60 -2.97 -5.88
N TYR A 129 -1.55 -2.77 -6.79
CA TYR A 129 -2.89 -3.32 -6.66
C TYR A 129 -2.91 -4.80 -7.05
N GLN A 130 -3.37 -5.66 -6.15
CA GLN A 130 -3.68 -7.06 -6.49
C GLN A 130 -5.01 -7.14 -7.23
N HIS A 131 -6.01 -6.39 -6.76
CA HIS A 131 -7.30 -6.28 -7.41
C HIS A 131 -7.79 -4.84 -7.26
N TYR A 132 -7.66 -4.07 -8.34
CA TYR A 132 -8.18 -2.72 -8.40
C TYR A 132 -9.71 -2.77 -8.26
N PHE A 133 -10.37 -2.11 -7.32
CA PHE A 133 -9.97 -1.02 -6.42
C PHE A 133 -9.84 -1.42 -4.93
N ASN A 134 -9.96 -2.70 -4.60
CA ASN A 134 -10.27 -3.12 -3.24
C ASN A 134 -9.11 -3.77 -2.51
N HIS A 135 -8.10 -4.28 -3.22
CA HIS A 135 -6.95 -4.96 -2.63
C HIS A 135 -5.64 -4.34 -3.09
N TYR A 136 -4.81 -3.99 -2.12
CA TYR A 136 -3.49 -3.39 -2.31
C TYR A 136 -2.44 -4.17 -1.55
N ALA A 137 -1.29 -4.41 -2.16
CA ALA A 137 -0.16 -5.08 -1.53
C ALA A 137 0.99 -4.10 -1.31
N LEU A 138 1.56 -4.13 -0.11
CA LEU A 138 2.82 -3.50 0.25
C LEU A 138 3.82 -4.62 0.57
N GLU A 139 4.92 -4.67 -0.16
CA GLU A 139 6.01 -5.61 0.07
C GLU A 139 7.26 -4.83 0.53
N LEU A 140 7.82 -5.27 1.65
CA LEU A 140 9.08 -4.78 2.19
C LEU A 140 10.12 -5.90 2.04
N GLY A 141 11.30 -5.61 1.48
CA GLY A 141 12.34 -6.62 1.25
C GLY A 141 12.42 -7.12 -0.20
N GLU A 142 13.48 -7.86 -0.50
CA GLU A 142 13.72 -8.45 -1.82
C GLU A 142 13.82 -10.00 -1.74
N ASN A 143 13.35 -10.68 -2.79
CA ASN A 143 13.48 -12.12 -2.97
C ASN A 143 12.83 -13.00 -1.88
N ARG A 144 13.65 -13.52 -0.96
CA ARG A 144 13.33 -14.64 -0.05
C ARG A 144 12.94 -14.20 1.35
N ASP A 145 13.18 -12.94 1.70
CA ASP A 145 12.86 -12.37 3.02
C ASP A 145 11.90 -11.18 2.87
N GLN A 146 10.82 -11.34 2.10
CA GLN A 146 9.83 -10.28 1.84
C GLN A 146 8.68 -10.26 2.87
N LEU A 147 8.47 -9.16 3.57
CA LEU A 147 7.28 -8.96 4.39
C LEU A 147 6.17 -8.34 3.51
N ARG A 148 5.11 -9.09 3.22
CA ARG A 148 3.96 -8.60 2.43
C ARG A 148 2.77 -8.28 3.33
N PHE A 149 2.29 -7.05 3.26
CA PHE A 149 1.03 -6.61 3.85
C PHE A 149 -0.03 -6.53 2.76
N GLU A 150 -1.13 -7.23 2.93
CA GLU A 150 -2.31 -7.12 2.06
C GLU A 150 -3.32 -6.23 2.76
N LEU A 151 -3.60 -5.08 2.13
CA LEU A 151 -4.57 -4.10 2.57
C LEU A 151 -5.87 -4.29 1.79
N VAL A 152 -6.99 -4.30 2.51
CA VAL A 152 -8.33 -4.31 1.93
C VAL A 152 -9.02 -2.98 2.23
N ARG A 153 -9.78 -2.50 1.26
CA ARG A 153 -10.64 -1.33 1.44
C ARG A 153 -11.84 -1.69 2.30
N ASP A 154 -11.97 -1.03 3.45
CA ASP A 154 -13.11 -1.21 4.38
C ASP A 154 -14.22 -0.18 4.11
N HIS A 155 -13.81 1.05 3.79
CA HIS A 155 -14.71 2.14 3.36
C HIS A 155 -14.09 2.93 2.21
N ILE A 156 -14.83 3.87 1.63
CA ILE A 156 -14.41 4.67 0.45
C ILE A 156 -12.98 5.22 0.58
N VAL A 157 -12.58 5.65 1.77
CA VAL A 157 -11.25 6.21 2.06
C VAL A 157 -10.42 5.38 3.04
N ASN A 158 -11.01 4.35 3.66
CA ASN A 158 -10.33 3.60 4.72
C ASN A 158 -9.80 2.28 4.20
N TRP A 159 -8.55 2.02 4.53
CA TRP A 159 -7.84 0.80 4.22
C TRP A 159 -7.38 0.15 5.52
N ARG A 160 -7.56 -1.16 5.62
CA ARG A 160 -7.13 -1.95 6.78
C ARG A 160 -6.25 -3.11 6.33
N VAL A 161 -5.37 -3.56 7.20
CA VAL A 161 -4.56 -4.75 6.94
C VAL A 161 -5.44 -5.99 7.08
N GLU A 162 -5.58 -6.76 6.01
CA GLU A 162 -6.32 -8.03 6.00
C GLU A 162 -5.39 -9.19 6.31
N ARG A 163 -4.18 -9.19 5.73
CA ARG A 163 -3.21 -10.28 5.90
C ARG A 163 -1.79 -9.75 5.94
N ILE A 164 -0.95 -10.49 6.68
CA ILE A 164 0.50 -10.28 6.74
C ILE A 164 1.14 -11.62 6.38
N CYS A 165 1.95 -11.61 5.35
CA CYS A 165 2.70 -12.77 4.89
C CYS A 165 4.19 -12.55 5.11
N TYR A 166 4.85 -13.60 5.58
CA TYR A 166 6.30 -13.70 5.64
C TYR A 166 6.71 -15.01 4.97
N PRO A 167 7.67 -15.02 4.03
CA PRO A 167 8.18 -16.24 3.42
C PRO A 167 8.85 -17.09 4.49
N SER A 168 8.22 -18.20 4.82
CA SER A 168 8.88 -19.22 5.63
C SER A 168 9.88 -19.97 4.74
N PRO A 169 11.12 -20.22 5.19
CA PRO A 169 12.10 -21.01 4.45
C PRO A 169 11.72 -22.50 4.28
N GLN A 170 10.55 -22.94 4.75
CA GLN A 170 10.09 -24.32 4.64
C GLN A 170 8.92 -24.49 3.67
N PRO A 171 9.00 -25.42 2.69
CA PRO A 171 8.00 -25.54 1.62
C PRO A 171 6.64 -26.17 2.03
N ASP A 172 6.49 -26.71 3.25
CA ASP A 172 5.51 -27.79 3.48
C ASP A 172 4.33 -27.49 4.44
N ARG A 173 3.95 -26.23 4.68
CA ARG A 173 2.68 -25.95 5.38
C ARG A 173 1.70 -25.16 4.51
N VAL A 174 0.76 -25.91 3.94
CA VAL A 174 -0.30 -25.54 2.99
C VAL A 174 -1.31 -24.50 3.53
N SER A 175 -1.15 -24.00 4.75
CA SER A 175 -2.25 -23.30 5.44
C SER A 175 -2.35 -21.79 5.24
N ASN A 176 -1.39 -21.08 4.63
CA ASN A 176 -1.53 -19.64 4.34
C ASN A 176 -0.46 -19.19 3.33
N ARG A 177 -0.60 -19.62 2.08
CA ARG A 177 0.24 -19.11 0.99
C ARG A 177 -0.32 -17.78 0.51
N CYS A 178 0.48 -16.72 0.60
CA CYS A 178 0.30 -15.58 -0.28
C CYS A 178 0.38 -16.07 -1.73
N PRO A 179 -0.50 -15.63 -2.65
CA PRO A 179 -0.38 -16.00 -4.05
C PRO A 179 0.98 -15.53 -4.56
N SER A 180 1.79 -16.49 -5.00
CA SER A 180 3.01 -16.24 -5.76
C SER A 180 2.64 -15.42 -6.98
N SER A 181 3.35 -14.32 -7.21
CA SER A 181 3.14 -13.40 -8.34
C SER A 181 3.49 -14.02 -9.70
N ASN A 182 3.97 -15.28 -9.75
CA ASN A 182 4.19 -16.01 -10.97
C ASN A 182 2.98 -16.89 -11.32
N ARG A 183 2.07 -16.33 -12.11
CA ARG A 183 1.21 -17.07 -13.04
C ARG A 183 1.19 -16.39 -14.38
#